data_AF-A0A3M2U3M3-F1
#
_entry.id   AF-A0A3M2U3M3-F1
#
_cell.length_a   1.000
_cell.length_b   1.000
_cell.length_c   1.000
_cell.angle_alpha   90.00
_cell.angle_beta   90.00
_cell.angle_gamma   90.00
#
_symmetry.space_group_name_H-M   'P 1'
#
loop_
_entity.id
_entity.type
_entity.pdbx_description
1 polymer ?
#
loop_
_entity_poly.entity_id
_entity_poly.type
_entity_poly.pdbx_seq_one_letter_code
_entity_poly.pdbx_strand_id
1 'polypeptide(L)'
;AAQAANGVLAASFAMKGDESNIEPGLALFTDLAKQKRLSLANPTIQTIEKGEIEVGVVWDFNGLSYRTKMAKPDDYVVLIPSDGSVISGYTTIINKYAKHPNAAKLAREYTFSDAGQINLARGHARPIRAEHIKLPEDVQAKLLPHEQYKNVTPIKDAAAWEKTSKALPQKWNEQVIIEMN
;
A
#
# COMPACT_ATOMS: atom_id res chain seq x y z
N ALA A 1 0.62 8.41 6.12
CA ALA A 1 1.83 8.87 5.43
C ALA A 1 2.34 7.85 4.40
N ALA A 2 2.77 6.64 4.81
CA ALA A 2 3.36 5.66 3.88
C ALA A 2 2.45 5.24 2.72
N GLN A 3 1.15 4.99 2.96
CA GLN A 3 0.22 4.56 1.90
C GLN A 3 0.08 5.60 0.78
N ALA A 4 -0.16 6.87 1.12
CA ALA A 4 -0.29 7.93 0.12
C ALA A 4 1.00 8.13 -0.68
N ALA A 5 2.16 8.15 -0.01
CA ALA A 5 3.45 8.29 -0.69
C ALA A 5 3.72 7.12 -1.67
N ASN A 6 3.44 5.89 -1.24
CA ASN A 6 3.57 4.73 -2.12
C ASN A 6 2.51 4.70 -3.22
N GLY A 7 1.33 5.32 -3.03
CA GLY A 7 0.36 5.53 -4.09
C GLY A 7 0.91 6.40 -5.23
N VAL A 8 1.65 7.46 -4.88
CA VAL A 8 2.36 8.27 -5.88
C VAL A 8 3.43 7.44 -6.59
N LEU A 9 4.25 6.69 -5.83
CA LEU A 9 5.28 5.84 -6.42
C LEU A 9 4.71 4.72 -7.30
N ALA A 10 3.57 4.12 -6.92
CA ALA A 10 2.87 3.12 -7.72
C ALA A 10 2.45 3.69 -9.08
N ALA A 11 1.86 4.89 -9.07
CA ALA A 11 1.53 5.62 -10.28
C ALA A 11 2.79 5.97 -11.08
N SER A 12 3.88 6.39 -10.42
CA SER A 12 5.15 6.66 -11.09
C SER A 12 5.67 5.41 -11.81
N PHE A 13 5.67 4.24 -11.17
CA PHE A 13 6.08 2.98 -11.83
C PHE A 13 5.20 2.62 -13.04
N ALA A 14 3.87 2.72 -12.91
CA ALA A 14 2.96 2.50 -14.03
C ALA A 14 3.22 3.48 -15.19
N MET A 15 3.62 4.71 -14.87
CA MET A 15 3.96 5.78 -15.81
C MET A 15 5.46 5.83 -16.17
N LYS A 16 6.21 4.72 -15.98
CA LYS A 16 7.64 4.55 -16.34
C LYS A 16 8.64 5.45 -15.59
N GLY A 17 8.24 6.00 -14.45
CA GLY A 17 9.13 6.59 -13.45
C GLY A 17 9.72 5.55 -12.49
N ASP A 18 10.38 6.02 -11.44
CA ASP A 18 11.04 5.18 -10.43
C ASP A 18 11.17 5.86 -9.06
N GLU A 19 11.90 5.24 -8.13
CA GLU A 19 12.10 5.72 -6.76
C GLU A 19 12.84 7.07 -6.67
N SER A 20 13.61 7.42 -7.69
CA SER A 20 14.34 8.67 -7.82
C SER A 20 13.58 9.72 -8.65
N ASN A 21 12.67 9.28 -9.52
CA ASN A 21 11.89 10.12 -10.41
C ASN A 21 10.39 9.83 -10.34
N ILE A 22 9.72 10.53 -9.42
CA ILE A 22 8.27 10.43 -9.23
C ILE A 22 7.44 11.42 -10.07
N GLU A 23 8.08 12.27 -10.89
CA GLU A 23 7.40 13.31 -11.68
C GLU A 23 6.26 12.75 -12.57
N PRO A 24 6.37 11.56 -13.21
CA PRO A 24 5.25 10.99 -13.97
C PRO A 24 4.01 10.69 -13.11
N GLY A 25 4.23 10.28 -11.86
CA GLY A 25 3.14 10.05 -10.90
C GLY A 25 2.52 11.36 -10.43
N LEU A 26 3.36 12.36 -10.11
CA LEU A 26 2.89 13.71 -9.77
C LEU A 26 2.05 14.32 -10.91
N ALA A 27 2.49 14.18 -12.16
CA ALA A 27 1.75 14.66 -13.33
C ALA A 27 0.34 14.05 -13.43
N LEU A 28 0.19 12.74 -13.19
CA LEU A 28 -1.12 12.09 -13.15
C LEU A 28 -2.04 12.73 -12.10
N PHE A 29 -1.53 12.95 -10.88
CA PHE A 29 -2.34 13.53 -9.81
C PHE A 29 -2.61 15.03 -10.02
N THR A 30 -1.67 15.77 -10.62
CA THR A 30 -1.89 17.14 -11.09
C THR A 30 -3.03 17.20 -12.11
N ASP A 31 -3.08 16.29 -13.08
CA ASP A 31 -4.16 16.25 -14.06
C ASP A 31 -5.51 15.92 -13.42
N LEU A 32 -5.53 15.02 -12.43
CA LEU A 32 -6.74 14.73 -11.64
C LEU A 32 -7.19 15.93 -10.80
N ALA A 33 -6.26 16.71 -10.25
CA ALA A 33 -6.53 17.95 -9.53
C ALA A 33 -7.19 18.99 -10.45
N LYS A 34 -6.62 19.23 -11.64
CA LYS A 34 -7.17 20.13 -12.67
C LYS A 34 -8.58 19.73 -13.12
N GLN A 35 -8.84 18.43 -13.17
CA GLN A 35 -10.16 17.88 -13.48
C GLN A 35 -11.16 17.97 -12.32
N LYS A 36 -10.75 18.45 -11.14
CA LYS A 36 -11.54 18.47 -9.90
C LYS A 36 -12.02 17.07 -9.46
N ARG A 37 -11.21 16.05 -9.78
CA ARG A 37 -11.46 14.63 -9.48
C ARG A 37 -10.55 14.08 -8.39
N LEU A 38 -9.65 14.90 -7.86
CA LEU A 38 -8.79 14.53 -6.74
C LEU A 38 -9.46 14.90 -5.41
N SER A 39 -9.70 13.91 -4.57
CA SER A 39 -10.15 14.11 -3.19
C SER A 39 -8.97 14.08 -2.23
N LEU A 40 -8.98 14.96 -1.21
CA LEU A 40 -8.02 14.94 -0.10
C LEU A 40 -8.51 14.08 1.08
N ALA A 41 -9.70 13.49 0.98
CA ALA A 41 -10.23 12.61 2.00
C ALA A 41 -9.45 11.29 2.03
N ASN A 42 -9.17 10.78 3.23
CA ASN A 42 -8.54 9.49 3.38
C ASN A 42 -9.53 8.35 3.06
N PRO A 43 -9.12 7.31 2.33
CA PRO A 43 -9.92 6.11 2.12
C PRO A 43 -10.07 5.33 3.43
N THR A 44 -11.23 5.45 4.05
CA THR A 44 -11.68 4.70 5.21
C THR A 44 -12.98 3.98 4.88
N ILE A 45 -13.39 3.02 5.71
CA ILE A 45 -14.68 2.35 5.55
C ILE A 45 -15.81 3.38 5.49
N GLN A 46 -15.79 4.36 6.40
CA GLN A 46 -16.84 5.36 6.51
C GLN A 46 -16.91 6.29 5.30
N THR A 47 -15.78 6.75 4.76
CA THR A 47 -15.77 7.67 3.61
C THR A 47 -16.16 6.95 2.32
N ILE A 48 -15.80 5.67 2.17
CA ILE A 48 -16.19 4.84 1.04
C ILE A 48 -17.68 4.47 1.10
N GLU A 49 -18.20 4.05 2.27
CA GLU A 49 -19.63 3.70 2.43
C GLU A 49 -20.57 4.89 2.23
N LYS A 50 -20.13 6.10 2.57
CA LYS A 50 -20.88 7.34 2.31
C LYS A 50 -20.81 7.80 0.85
N GLY A 51 -20.00 7.15 0.01
CA GLY A 51 -19.78 7.56 -1.38
C GLY A 51 -18.93 8.82 -1.53
N GLU A 52 -18.24 9.27 -0.48
CA GLU A 52 -17.30 10.40 -0.56
C GLU A 52 -16.03 10.01 -1.35
N ILE A 53 -15.72 8.72 -1.41
CA ILE A 53 -14.60 8.15 -2.17
C ILE A 53 -15.14 7.03 -3.05
N GLU A 54 -15.15 7.29 -4.35
CA GLU A 54 -15.54 6.30 -5.38
C GLU A 54 -14.40 5.33 -5.68
N VAL A 55 -13.17 5.84 -5.81
CA VAL A 55 -11.95 5.04 -6.05
C VAL A 55 -10.88 5.42 -5.03
N GLY A 56 -10.50 4.46 -4.17
CA GLY A 56 -9.50 4.66 -3.13
C GLY A 56 -8.17 3.98 -3.45
N VAL A 57 -7.06 4.72 -3.37
CA VAL A 57 -5.70 4.15 -3.48
C VAL A 57 -5.26 3.65 -2.10
N VAL A 58 -5.27 2.33 -1.92
CA VAL A 58 -4.95 1.66 -0.66
C VAL A 58 -4.01 0.49 -0.88
N TRP A 59 -3.34 0.03 0.19
CA TRP A 59 -2.72 -1.28 0.16
C TRP A 59 -3.77 -2.38 -0.04
N ASP A 60 -3.42 -3.45 -0.75
CA ASP A 60 -4.30 -4.59 -1.04
C ASP A 60 -4.91 -5.20 0.24
N PHE A 61 -4.09 -5.43 1.27
CA PHE A 61 -4.57 -5.95 2.56
C PHE A 61 -5.56 -5.01 3.24
N ASN A 62 -5.36 -3.69 3.13
CA ASN A 62 -6.31 -2.71 3.65
C ASN A 62 -7.61 -2.75 2.84
N GLY A 63 -7.54 -2.76 1.51
CA GLY A 63 -8.72 -2.86 0.65
C GLY A 63 -9.54 -4.11 0.93
N LEU A 64 -8.89 -5.27 1.04
CA LEU A 64 -9.54 -6.55 1.39
C LEU A 64 -10.14 -6.51 2.81
N SER A 65 -9.41 -5.96 3.78
CA SER A 65 -9.90 -5.79 5.16
C SER A 65 -11.08 -4.83 5.25
N TYR A 66 -11.11 -3.77 4.43
CA TYR A 66 -12.22 -2.83 4.37
C TYR A 66 -13.44 -3.50 3.75
N ARG A 67 -13.28 -4.16 2.60
CA ARG A 67 -14.37 -4.85 1.90
C ARG A 67 -15.07 -5.86 2.82
N THR A 68 -14.32 -6.65 3.58
CA THR A 68 -14.89 -7.64 4.51
C THR A 68 -15.67 -7.04 5.69
N LYS A 69 -15.44 -5.76 6.02
CA LYS A 69 -16.11 -5.05 7.12
C LYS A 69 -17.24 -4.14 6.66
N MET A 70 -17.38 -3.90 5.36
CA MET A 70 -18.42 -3.06 4.79
C MET A 70 -19.80 -3.71 4.91
N ALA A 71 -20.84 -2.89 5.02
CA ALA A 71 -22.23 -3.36 5.10
C ALA A 71 -22.66 -4.14 3.85
N LYS A 72 -22.11 -3.79 2.68
CA LYS A 72 -22.35 -4.46 1.39
C LYS A 72 -21.02 -4.76 0.69
N PRO A 73 -20.31 -5.83 1.10
CA PRO A 73 -18.98 -6.15 0.57
C PRO A 73 -18.94 -6.32 -0.96
N ASP A 74 -20.02 -6.83 -1.55
CA ASP A 74 -20.12 -7.15 -2.98
C ASP A 74 -20.26 -5.90 -3.87
N ASP A 75 -20.57 -4.73 -3.29
CA ASP A 75 -20.63 -3.46 -4.01
C ASP A 75 -19.22 -2.90 -4.32
N TYR A 76 -18.15 -3.52 -3.81
CA TYR A 76 -16.79 -3.02 -3.89
C TYR A 76 -15.82 -4.02 -4.54
N VAL A 77 -15.01 -3.52 -5.47
CA VAL A 77 -13.94 -4.31 -6.11
C VAL A 77 -12.59 -3.87 -5.55
N VAL A 78 -11.78 -4.84 -5.16
CA VAL A 78 -10.37 -4.64 -4.78
C VAL A 78 -9.53 -5.32 -5.86
N LEU A 79 -8.61 -4.58 -6.47
CA LEU A 79 -7.74 -5.08 -7.53
C LEU A 79 -6.37 -4.39 -7.51
N ILE A 80 -5.39 -4.99 -8.18
CA ILE A 80 -4.09 -4.37 -8.47
C ILE A 80 -4.13 -3.78 -9.89
N PRO A 81 -3.71 -2.52 -10.10
CA PRO A 81 -3.60 -1.95 -11.45
C PRO A 81 -2.65 -2.77 -12.33
N SER A 82 -3.12 -3.14 -13.52
CA SER A 82 -2.41 -4.06 -14.42
C SER A 82 -1.23 -3.40 -15.16
N ASP A 83 -1.20 -2.09 -15.26
CA ASP A 83 -0.15 -1.28 -15.90
C ASP A 83 1.05 -1.02 -14.98
N GLY A 84 0.87 -1.07 -13.66
CA GLY A 84 1.97 -1.09 -12.71
C GLY A 84 1.53 -0.81 -11.27
N SER A 85 2.29 -1.31 -10.31
CA SER A 85 2.16 -0.92 -8.90
C SER A 85 3.47 -1.11 -8.14
N VAL A 86 3.50 -0.73 -6.86
CA VAL A 86 4.66 -0.92 -5.98
C VAL A 86 4.46 -2.09 -5.04
N ILE A 87 5.48 -2.92 -4.86
CA ILE A 87 5.62 -3.76 -3.67
C ILE A 87 6.46 -2.97 -2.66
N SER A 88 5.86 -2.68 -1.52
CA SER A 88 6.56 -2.23 -0.34
C SER A 88 6.20 -3.11 0.85
N GLY A 89 6.96 -2.99 1.92
CA GLY A 89 6.78 -3.81 3.11
C GLY A 89 6.80 -2.98 4.38
N TYR A 90 6.29 -3.58 5.45
CA TYR A 90 6.49 -3.08 6.80
C TYR A 90 7.59 -3.90 7.47
N THR A 91 8.43 -3.22 8.24
CA THR A 91 9.46 -3.87 9.06
C THR A 91 9.24 -3.56 10.53
N THR A 92 9.43 -4.57 11.38
CA THR A 92 9.47 -4.35 12.82
C THR A 92 10.78 -3.66 13.18
N ILE A 93 10.79 -2.80 14.20
CA ILE A 93 12.02 -2.23 14.76
C ILE A 93 12.13 -2.67 16.23
N ILE A 94 13.24 -3.32 16.59
CA ILE A 94 13.55 -3.60 17.99
C ILE A 94 14.23 -2.34 18.54
N ASN A 95 13.52 -1.62 19.41
CA ASN A 95 14.06 -0.42 20.04
C ASN A 95 15.37 -0.76 20.80
N LYS A 96 16.44 -0.02 20.49
CA LYS A 96 17.75 -0.14 21.16
C LYS A 96 17.66 0.02 22.68
N TYR A 97 16.66 0.77 23.15
CA TYR A 97 16.40 1.08 24.55
C TYR A 97 15.18 0.33 25.12
N ALA A 98 14.74 -0.76 24.48
CA ALA A 98 13.60 -1.53 24.95
C ALA A 98 13.84 -2.05 26.39
N LYS A 99 12.89 -1.79 27.31
CA LYS A 99 12.90 -2.39 28.66
C LYS A 99 12.76 -3.92 28.64
N HIS A 100 12.17 -4.47 27.59
CA HIS A 100 11.95 -5.90 27.38
C HIS A 100 12.57 -6.37 26.06
N PRO A 101 13.92 -6.34 25.90
CA PRO A 101 14.56 -6.59 24.62
C PRO A 101 14.38 -8.04 24.15
N ASN A 102 14.34 -9.00 25.09
CA ASN A 102 14.14 -10.41 24.76
C ASN A 102 12.70 -10.69 24.30
N ALA A 103 11.70 -10.04 24.91
CA ALA A 103 10.32 -10.13 24.44
C ALA A 103 10.15 -9.52 23.04
N ALA A 104 10.81 -8.39 22.77
CA ALA A 104 10.80 -7.78 21.44
C ALA A 104 11.45 -8.68 20.37
N LYS A 105 12.58 -9.32 20.70
CA LYS A 105 13.22 -10.32 19.84
C LYS A 105 12.31 -11.52 19.59
N LEU A 106 11.69 -12.06 20.64
CA LEU A 106 10.76 -13.19 20.54
C LEU A 106 9.53 -12.85 19.69
N ALA A 107 8.97 -11.65 19.83
CA ALA A 107 7.85 -11.21 19.01
C ALA A 107 8.24 -11.10 17.53
N ARG A 108 9.44 -10.59 17.22
CA ARG A 108 9.96 -10.58 15.84
C ARG A 108 10.14 -12.01 15.31
N GLU A 109 10.74 -12.89 16.10
CA GLU A 109 10.93 -14.30 15.74
C GLU A 109 9.59 -14.97 15.42
N TYR A 110 8.60 -14.84 16.30
CA TYR A 110 7.26 -15.38 16.09
C TYR A 110 6.61 -14.79 14.84
N THR A 111 6.74 -13.48 14.60
CA THR A 111 6.19 -12.81 13.41
C THR A 111 6.71 -13.42 12.11
N PHE A 112 7.99 -13.83 12.08
CA PHE A 112 8.62 -14.44 10.91
C PHE A 112 8.56 -15.97 10.90
N SER A 113 8.06 -16.61 11.97
CA SER A 113 7.71 -18.04 11.99
C SER A 113 6.55 -18.35 11.05
N ASP A 114 6.36 -19.62 10.71
CA ASP A 114 5.25 -20.05 9.84
C ASP A 114 3.89 -19.66 10.44
N ALA A 115 3.70 -19.80 11.74
CA ALA A 115 2.47 -19.41 12.44
C ALA A 115 2.21 -17.89 12.35
N GLY A 116 3.25 -17.06 12.53
CA GLY A 116 3.15 -15.61 12.40
C GLY A 116 2.84 -15.17 10.98
N GLN A 117 3.49 -15.78 9.99
CA GLN A 117 3.24 -15.51 8.58
C GLN A 117 1.83 -15.92 8.15
N ILE A 118 1.31 -17.06 8.63
CA ILE A 118 -0.09 -17.47 8.41
C ILE A 118 -1.05 -16.48 9.06
N ASN A 119 -0.74 -15.97 10.26
CA ASN A 119 -1.57 -14.96 10.91
C ASN A 119 -1.63 -13.64 10.12
N LEU A 120 -0.50 -13.18 9.55
CA LEU A 120 -0.49 -12.04 8.64
C LEU A 120 -1.35 -12.29 7.40
N ALA A 121 -1.26 -13.49 6.83
CA ALA A 121 -2.05 -13.89 5.67
C ALA A 121 -3.56 -13.93 5.96
N ARG A 122 -3.97 -14.38 7.15
CA ARG A 122 -5.36 -14.29 7.62
C ARG A 122 -5.85 -12.85 7.73
N GLY A 123 -4.95 -11.91 7.99
CA GLY A 123 -5.20 -10.46 7.93
C GLY A 123 -5.13 -9.86 6.53
N HIS A 124 -5.13 -10.70 5.48
CA HIS A 124 -5.02 -10.32 4.06
C HIS A 124 -3.66 -9.76 3.62
N ALA A 125 -2.65 -9.73 4.48
CA ALA A 125 -1.29 -9.33 4.09
C ALA A 125 -0.59 -10.46 3.33
N ARG A 126 0.17 -10.13 2.28
CA ARG A 126 1.07 -11.10 1.63
C ARG A 126 2.28 -11.37 2.55
N PRO A 127 2.48 -12.59 3.04
CA PRO A 127 3.63 -12.89 3.90
C PRO A 127 4.94 -12.83 3.09
N ILE A 128 6.01 -12.31 3.70
CA ILE A 128 7.32 -12.22 3.03
C ILE A 128 7.91 -13.60 2.77
N ARG A 129 7.56 -14.61 3.57
CA ARG A 129 7.96 -16.01 3.41
C ARG A 129 6.90 -16.85 2.66
N ALA A 130 5.97 -16.24 1.92
CA ALA A 130 4.87 -16.97 1.27
C ALA A 130 5.33 -18.12 0.36
N GLU A 131 6.50 -17.98 -0.28
CA GLU A 131 7.09 -19.03 -1.13
C GLU A 131 7.72 -20.19 -0.35
N HIS A 132 7.89 -20.03 0.96
CA HIS A 132 8.56 -21.00 1.85
C HIS A 132 7.61 -21.63 2.87
N ILE A 133 6.31 -21.30 2.84
CA ILE A 133 5.32 -21.83 3.77
C ILE A 133 4.08 -22.30 3.01
N LYS A 134 3.46 -23.39 3.47
CA LYS A 134 2.18 -23.83 2.92
C LYS A 134 1.06 -23.00 3.56
N LEU A 135 0.52 -22.04 2.80
CA LEU A 135 -0.67 -21.30 3.25
C LEU A 135 -1.90 -22.20 3.27
N PRO A 136 -2.73 -22.17 4.34
CA PRO A 136 -4.02 -22.83 4.37
C PRO A 136 -4.93 -22.42 3.20
N GLU A 137 -5.78 -23.33 2.73
CA GLU A 137 -6.69 -23.06 1.59
C GLU A 137 -7.65 -21.90 1.86
N ASP A 138 -8.16 -21.79 3.10
CA ASP A 138 -9.06 -20.71 3.53
C ASP A 138 -8.39 -19.33 3.49
N VAL A 139 -7.06 -19.29 3.56
CA VAL A 139 -6.27 -18.07 3.46
C VAL A 139 -5.99 -17.74 2.00
N GLN A 140 -5.60 -18.73 1.19
CA GLN A 140 -5.36 -18.53 -0.24
C GLN A 140 -6.59 -17.98 -0.96
N ALA A 141 -7.78 -18.49 -0.61
CA ALA A 141 -9.06 -18.04 -1.17
C ALA A 141 -9.41 -16.57 -0.85
N LYS A 142 -8.75 -15.96 0.15
CA LYS A 142 -8.98 -14.57 0.57
C LYS A 142 -7.99 -13.57 -0.02
N LEU A 143 -6.98 -14.04 -0.75
CA LEU A 143 -5.99 -13.21 -1.43
C LEU A 143 -6.47 -12.88 -2.85
N LEU A 144 -5.94 -11.80 -3.42
CA LEU A 144 -6.19 -11.50 -4.84
C LEU A 144 -5.50 -12.55 -5.73
N PRO A 145 -6.03 -12.79 -6.95
CA PRO A 145 -5.41 -13.68 -7.92
C PRO A 145 -3.95 -13.29 -8.19
N HIS A 146 -3.06 -14.28 -8.23
CA HIS A 146 -1.62 -14.03 -8.40
C HIS A 146 -1.30 -13.26 -9.70
N GLU A 147 -2.09 -13.47 -10.75
CA GLU A 147 -1.94 -12.79 -12.05
C GLU A 147 -2.03 -11.27 -11.96
N GLN A 148 -2.81 -10.72 -11.02
CA GLN A 148 -2.90 -9.27 -10.83
C GLN A 148 -1.56 -8.66 -10.38
N TYR A 149 -0.67 -9.46 -9.80
CA TYR A 149 0.64 -9.02 -9.34
C TYR A 149 1.74 -9.16 -10.41
N LYS A 150 1.41 -9.35 -11.70
CA LYS A 150 2.43 -9.53 -12.74
C LYS A 150 3.35 -8.31 -12.92
N ASN A 151 2.81 -7.11 -12.77
CA ASN A 151 3.50 -5.85 -13.07
C ASN A 151 3.77 -4.99 -11.82
N VAL A 152 3.88 -5.62 -10.66
CA VAL A 152 4.26 -4.90 -9.44
C VAL A 152 5.79 -4.85 -9.30
N THR A 153 6.30 -3.71 -8.87
CA THR A 153 7.75 -3.44 -8.81
C THR A 153 8.17 -3.23 -7.35
N PRO A 154 9.14 -4.01 -6.83
CA PRO A 154 9.71 -3.74 -5.52
C PRO A 154 10.57 -2.48 -5.55
N ILE A 155 10.63 -1.75 -4.44
CA ILE A 155 11.60 -0.67 -4.25
C ILE A 155 13.03 -1.27 -4.26
N LYS A 156 13.82 -0.94 -5.29
CA LYS A 156 15.19 -1.41 -5.52
C LYS A 156 16.21 -0.50 -4.84
N ASP A 157 15.99 0.81 -4.89
CA ASP A 157 16.84 1.80 -4.22
C ASP A 157 16.09 2.45 -3.05
N ALA A 158 16.26 1.87 -1.87
CA ALA A 158 15.64 2.36 -0.65
C ALA A 158 16.16 3.75 -0.23
N ALA A 159 17.42 4.08 -0.54
CA ALA A 159 18.01 5.37 -0.16
C ALA A 159 17.47 6.49 -1.07
N ALA A 160 17.35 6.23 -2.37
CA ALA A 160 16.67 7.12 -3.30
C ALA A 160 15.22 7.33 -2.87
N TRP A 161 14.49 6.25 -2.57
CA TRP A 161 13.10 6.36 -2.12
C TRP A 161 12.95 7.15 -0.81
N GLU A 162 13.83 6.95 0.16
CA GLU A 162 13.82 7.72 1.41
C GLU A 162 14.00 9.22 1.14
N LYS A 163 14.94 9.58 0.26
CA LYS A 163 15.16 10.98 -0.14
C LYS A 163 13.94 11.56 -0.86
N THR A 164 13.41 10.85 -1.85
CA THR A 164 12.26 11.28 -2.65
C THR A 164 11.00 11.43 -1.82
N SER A 165 10.68 10.43 -0.99
CA SER A 165 9.48 10.44 -0.14
C SER A 165 9.51 11.52 0.93
N LYS A 166 10.69 11.94 1.42
CA LYS A 166 10.83 13.11 2.31
C LYS A 166 10.51 14.43 1.60
N ALA A 167 10.85 14.56 0.33
CA ALA A 167 10.58 15.77 -0.47
C ALA A 167 9.15 15.80 -1.04
N LEU A 168 8.48 14.64 -1.13
CA LEU A 168 7.16 14.50 -1.74
C LEU A 168 6.09 15.46 -1.18
N PRO A 169 5.94 15.68 0.15
CA PRO A 169 4.90 16.59 0.65
C PRO A 169 5.02 18.02 0.11
N GLN A 170 6.25 18.52 -0.04
CA GLN A 170 6.49 19.84 -0.61
C GLN A 170 6.12 19.86 -2.10
N LYS A 171 6.64 18.90 -2.88
CA LYS A 171 6.32 18.76 -4.31
C LYS A 171 4.81 18.63 -4.55
N TRP A 172 4.11 17.88 -3.71
CA TRP A 172 2.66 17.70 -3.78
C TRP A 172 1.91 19.03 -3.62
N ASN A 173 2.33 19.86 -2.66
CA ASN A 173 1.73 21.18 -2.48
C ASN A 173 2.00 22.10 -3.69
N GLU A 174 3.24 22.10 -4.18
CA GLU A 174 3.70 22.99 -5.26
C GLU A 174 3.16 22.61 -6.64
N GLN A 175 2.86 21.33 -6.89
CA GLN A 175 2.46 20.84 -8.22
C GLN A 175 1.01 20.34 -8.30
N VAL A 176 0.47 19.76 -7.22
CA VAL A 176 -0.85 19.10 -7.23
C VAL A 176 -1.90 19.97 -6.54
N ILE A 177 -1.66 20.35 -5.28
CA ILE A 177 -2.65 21.10 -4.49
C ILE A 177 -2.96 22.46 -5.11
N ILE A 178 -1.95 23.13 -5.67
CA ILE A 178 -2.14 24.46 -6.31
C ILE A 178 -3.17 24.43 -7.47
N GLU A 179 -3.36 23.26 -8.09
CA GLU A 179 -4.25 23.05 -9.23
C GLU A 179 -5.68 22.64 -8.82
N MET A 180 -5.94 22.51 -7.52
CA MET A 180 -7.28 22.15 -6.99
C MET A 180 -8.24 23.34 -6.86
N ASN A 181 -7.82 24.55 -7.25
CA ASN A 181 -8.61 25.78 -7.14
C ASN A 181 -9.76 25.87 -8.19
#